data_AF-A0A2R7NJY9-F1
#
_entry.id   AF-A0A2R7NJY9-F1
#
_cell.length_a   1.000
_cell.length_b   1.000
_cell.length_c   1.000
_cell.angle_alpha   90.00
_cell.angle_beta   90.00
_cell.angle_gamma   90.00
#
_symmetry.space_group_name_H-M   'P 1'
#
loop_
_entity.id
_entity.type
_entity.pdbx_description
1 polymer ?
#
loop_
_entity_poly.entity_id
_entity_poly.type
_entity_poly.pdbx_seq_one_letter_code
_entity_poly.pdbx_strand_id
1 'polypeptide(L)'
;MTSWKLKQTAQCAKCPWRVDVDPHEIPNGYSVDKHAALASTIAAPGALPDPGAPLRVMACHETEDAHCVGWLHHQLGQGNNLALRLRMLSCANAGELRLRGAQHQTFEATLPREAAHATTTPSGNGYTEMPPWQPRRRNEETALDQ
;
A
#
# COMPACT_ATOMS: atom_id res chain seq x y z
N MET A 1 12.12 -5.28 -30.02
CA MET A 1 11.71 -5.47 -28.61
C MET A 1 10.62 -6.52 -28.60
N THR A 2 10.78 -7.60 -27.85
CA THR A 2 9.71 -8.59 -27.66
C THR A 2 8.57 -7.93 -26.88
N SER A 3 7.42 -7.73 -27.52
CA SER A 3 6.23 -7.20 -26.83
C SER A 3 5.61 -8.33 -26.02
N TRP A 4 5.21 -8.05 -24.78
CA TRP A 4 4.47 -8.99 -23.95
C TRP A 4 3.04 -8.49 -23.73
N LYS A 5 2.16 -9.36 -23.23
CA LYS A 5 0.76 -9.02 -22.95
C LYS A 5 0.35 -9.46 -21.56
N LEU A 6 -0.52 -8.66 -20.94
CA LEU A 6 -1.29 -9.08 -19.78
C LEU A 6 -2.28 -10.18 -20.19
N LYS A 7 -2.39 -11.24 -19.38
CA LYS A 7 -3.37 -12.30 -19.58
C LYS A 7 -4.81 -11.82 -19.38
N GLN A 8 -5.00 -10.82 -18.51
CA GLN A 8 -6.27 -10.17 -18.27
C GLN A 8 -6.08 -8.66 -18.18
N THR A 9 -7.05 -7.92 -18.67
CA THR A 9 -7.06 -6.45 -18.62
C THR A 9 -8.28 -5.89 -17.91
N ALA A 10 -9.31 -6.73 -17.69
CA ALA A 10 -10.48 -6.38 -16.90
C ALA A 10 -10.28 -6.74 -15.43
N GLN A 11 -10.61 -5.83 -14.52
CA GLN A 11 -10.66 -6.12 -13.10
C GLN A 11 -11.76 -7.16 -12.77
N CYS A 12 -11.46 -8.07 -11.85
CA CYS A 12 -12.42 -9.05 -11.35
C CYS A 12 -13.57 -8.40 -10.56
N ALA A 13 -14.70 -9.10 -10.49
CA ALA A 13 -15.90 -8.59 -9.81
C ALA A 13 -15.67 -8.47 -8.29
N LYS A 14 -15.03 -9.45 -7.68
CA LYS A 14 -14.77 -9.47 -6.22
C LYS A 14 -13.37 -8.96 -5.84
N CYS A 15 -12.81 -8.02 -6.60
CA CYS A 15 -11.48 -7.49 -6.31
C CYS A 15 -11.46 -6.69 -4.99
N PRO A 16 -10.60 -7.02 -4.01
CA PRO A 16 -10.46 -6.24 -2.76
C PRO A 16 -10.02 -4.78 -2.95
N TRP A 17 -9.50 -4.44 -4.12
CA TRP A 17 -9.15 -3.06 -4.44
C TRP A 17 -10.39 -2.17 -4.67
N ARG A 18 -11.56 -2.75 -4.90
CA ARG A 18 -12.82 -2.01 -5.03
C ARG A 18 -13.36 -1.65 -3.65
N VAL A 19 -13.85 -0.41 -3.51
CA VAL A 19 -14.36 0.11 -2.22
C VAL A 19 -15.66 -0.53 -1.74
N ASP A 20 -16.37 -1.20 -2.65
CA ASP A 20 -17.68 -1.80 -2.42
C ASP A 20 -17.64 -3.35 -2.39
N VAL A 21 -16.45 -3.93 -2.19
CA VAL A 21 -16.25 -5.38 -2.05
C VAL A 21 -15.76 -5.68 -0.64
N ASP A 22 -16.43 -6.60 0.05
CA ASP A 22 -15.89 -7.23 1.25
C ASP A 22 -14.97 -8.40 0.85
N PRO A 23 -13.67 -8.38 1.19
CA PRO A 23 -12.75 -9.47 0.90
C PRO A 23 -13.21 -10.84 1.44
N HIS A 24 -14.01 -10.89 2.52
CA HIS A 24 -14.52 -12.14 3.07
C HIS A 24 -15.50 -12.86 2.14
N GLU A 25 -16.07 -12.15 1.17
CA GLU A 25 -16.97 -12.74 0.17
C GLU A 25 -16.21 -13.40 -1.00
N ILE A 26 -14.88 -13.33 -1.02
CA ILE A 26 -14.07 -14.01 -2.03
C ILE A 26 -14.21 -15.53 -1.85
N PRO A 27 -14.65 -16.26 -2.88
CA PRO A 27 -14.82 -17.71 -2.79
C PRO A 27 -13.47 -18.42 -2.61
N ASN A 28 -13.52 -19.65 -2.09
CA ASN A 28 -12.37 -20.57 -1.98
C ASN A 28 -11.31 -20.21 -0.94
N GLY A 29 -11.70 -19.58 0.18
CA GLY A 29 -10.84 -19.51 1.38
C GLY A 29 -9.99 -18.25 1.46
N TYR A 30 -10.64 -17.09 1.45
CA TYR A 30 -10.02 -15.83 1.85
C TYR A 30 -9.35 -15.96 3.23
N SER A 31 -8.15 -15.40 3.35
CA SER A 31 -7.37 -15.36 4.59
C SER A 31 -6.79 -13.97 4.77
N VAL A 32 -7.07 -13.37 5.93
CA VAL A 32 -6.56 -12.04 6.30
C VAL A 32 -5.03 -12.03 6.32
N ASP A 33 -4.38 -13.06 6.87
CA ASP A 33 -2.91 -13.15 6.94
C ASP A 33 -2.29 -13.21 5.55
N LYS A 34 -2.87 -14.01 4.63
CA LYS A 34 -2.42 -14.08 3.24
C LYS A 34 -2.62 -12.74 2.54
N HIS A 35 -3.74 -12.06 2.79
CA HIS A 35 -3.98 -10.73 2.26
C HIS A 35 -2.93 -9.75 2.78
N ALA A 36 -2.70 -9.66 4.09
CA ALA A 36 -1.71 -8.78 4.69
C ALA A 36 -0.29 -9.04 4.15
N ALA A 37 0.10 -10.30 3.92
CA ALA A 37 1.39 -10.65 3.33
C ALA A 37 1.62 -10.07 1.92
N LEU A 38 0.54 -9.69 1.20
CA LEU A 38 0.63 -8.99 -0.09
C LEU A 38 1.19 -7.58 0.02
N ALA A 39 1.33 -7.00 1.22
CA ALA A 39 2.08 -5.76 1.45
C ALA A 39 3.49 -5.84 0.84
N SER A 40 4.10 -7.03 0.82
CA SER A 40 5.39 -7.28 0.18
C SER A 40 5.41 -7.01 -1.34
N THR A 41 4.25 -6.93 -1.99
CA THR A 41 4.12 -6.59 -3.42
C THR A 41 3.92 -5.10 -3.68
N ILE A 42 3.83 -4.29 -2.62
CA ILE A 42 3.67 -2.84 -2.71
C ILE A 42 5.07 -2.21 -2.72
N ALA A 43 5.37 -1.45 -3.76
CA ALA A 43 6.63 -0.73 -3.84
C ALA A 43 6.60 0.53 -2.97
N ALA A 44 7.73 0.83 -2.32
CA ALA A 44 7.91 2.08 -1.59
C ALA A 44 8.01 3.24 -2.60
N PRO A 45 7.27 4.34 -2.41
CA PRO A 45 7.28 5.42 -3.36
C PRO A 45 8.69 6.00 -3.60
N GLY A 46 9.06 6.16 -4.87
CA GLY A 46 10.38 6.68 -5.26
C GLY A 46 11.55 5.71 -5.09
N ALA A 47 11.32 4.50 -4.56
CA ALA A 47 12.37 3.50 -4.47
C ALA A 47 12.82 3.05 -5.87
N LEU A 48 14.14 2.98 -6.05
CA LEU A 48 14.73 2.41 -7.25
C LEU A 48 14.66 0.88 -7.18
N PRO A 49 14.46 0.18 -8.32
CA PRO A 49 14.62 -1.26 -8.34
C PRO A 49 16.04 -1.66 -8.03
N ASP A 50 16.21 -2.67 -7.18
CA ASP A 50 17.49 -3.35 -7.04
C ASP A 50 17.89 -3.99 -8.37
N PRO A 51 19.09 -3.71 -8.90
CA PRO A 51 19.54 -4.27 -10.17
C PRO A 51 19.47 -5.81 -10.17
N GLY A 52 18.74 -6.37 -11.13
CA GLY A 52 18.60 -7.83 -11.28
C GLY A 52 17.60 -8.50 -10.33
N ALA A 53 17.01 -7.78 -9.37
CA ALA A 53 15.98 -8.34 -8.51
C ALA A 53 14.68 -8.63 -9.30
N PRO A 54 14.00 -9.76 -9.04
CA PRO A 54 12.73 -10.05 -9.67
C PRO A 54 11.66 -9.05 -9.22
N LEU A 55 10.79 -8.64 -10.14
CA LEU A 55 9.63 -7.83 -9.81
C LEU A 55 8.64 -8.66 -8.98
N ARG A 56 8.38 -8.24 -7.75
CA ARG A 56 7.30 -8.81 -6.93
C ARG A 56 5.96 -8.35 -7.49
N VAL A 57 5.09 -9.29 -7.85
CA VAL A 57 3.80 -9.03 -8.49
C VAL A 57 2.66 -9.67 -7.69
N MET A 58 1.49 -9.05 -7.73
CA MET A 58 0.28 -9.61 -7.16
C MET A 58 -0.52 -10.37 -8.23
N ALA A 59 -0.82 -11.64 -7.96
CA ALA A 59 -1.70 -12.46 -8.80
C ALA A 59 -3.18 -12.10 -8.58
N CYS A 60 -4.01 -12.35 -9.59
CA CYS A 60 -5.47 -12.27 -9.47
C CYS A 60 -6.01 -13.46 -8.69
N HIS A 61 -6.95 -13.23 -7.76
CA HIS A 61 -7.56 -14.33 -7.00
C HIS A 61 -8.53 -15.19 -7.83
N GLU A 62 -9.08 -14.67 -8.93
CA GLU A 62 -9.93 -15.45 -9.86
C GLU A 62 -9.11 -16.17 -10.94
N THR A 63 -7.88 -15.73 -11.18
CA THR A 63 -7.03 -16.21 -12.29
C THR A 63 -5.59 -16.17 -11.82
N GLU A 64 -5.19 -17.17 -11.04
CA GLU A 64 -3.93 -17.19 -10.25
C GLU A 64 -2.67 -16.97 -11.10
N ASP A 65 -2.74 -17.22 -12.41
CA ASP A 65 -1.64 -17.06 -13.35
C ASP A 65 -1.60 -15.68 -14.05
N ALA A 66 -2.50 -14.76 -13.69
CA ALA A 66 -2.66 -13.42 -14.24
C ALA A 66 -2.39 -12.32 -13.20
N HIS A 67 -1.98 -11.13 -13.66
CA HIS A 67 -1.75 -9.98 -12.78
C HIS A 67 -3.08 -9.43 -12.24
N CYS A 68 -3.10 -9.06 -10.96
CA CYS A 68 -4.24 -8.35 -10.38
C CYS A 68 -4.35 -6.94 -10.96
N VAL A 69 -5.47 -6.62 -11.62
CA VAL A 69 -5.70 -5.32 -12.28
C VAL A 69 -5.83 -4.17 -11.27
N GLY A 70 -6.49 -4.42 -10.12
CA GLY A 70 -6.57 -3.41 -9.05
C GLY A 70 -5.19 -3.04 -8.51
N TRP A 71 -4.34 -4.05 -8.30
CA TRP A 71 -2.94 -3.83 -7.90
C TRP A 71 -2.12 -3.12 -8.98
N LEU A 72 -2.26 -3.51 -10.25
CA LEU A 72 -1.57 -2.82 -11.35
C LEU A 72 -1.93 -1.34 -11.35
N HIS A 73 -3.21 -1.01 -11.24
CA HIS A 73 -3.67 0.38 -11.21
C HIS A 73 -3.05 1.15 -10.05
N HIS A 74 -3.07 0.58 -8.84
CA HIS A 74 -2.42 1.19 -7.69
C HIS A 74 -0.90 1.38 -7.92
N GLN A 75 -0.18 0.33 -8.32
CA GLN A 75 1.28 0.39 -8.46
C GLN A 75 1.76 1.24 -9.64
N LEU A 76 0.94 1.42 -10.67
CA LEU A 76 1.25 2.30 -11.82
C LEU A 76 1.00 3.78 -11.52
N GLY A 77 0.37 4.10 -10.39
CA GLY A 77 0.24 5.46 -9.87
C GLY A 77 1.58 6.20 -9.79
N GLN A 78 1.50 7.53 -9.72
CA GLN A 78 2.70 8.36 -9.60
C GLN A 78 3.46 8.02 -8.32
N GLY A 79 4.78 7.86 -8.43
CA GLY A 79 5.64 7.56 -7.28
C GLY A 79 5.70 6.09 -6.88
N ASN A 80 4.69 5.26 -7.18
CA ASN A 80 4.55 3.93 -6.56
C ASN A 80 5.60 2.90 -7.00
N ASN A 81 5.53 2.39 -8.25
CA ASN A 81 6.42 1.31 -8.68
C ASN A 81 7.15 1.63 -10.00
N LEU A 82 8.34 2.23 -9.90
CA LEU A 82 9.11 2.65 -11.07
C LEU A 82 9.49 1.47 -11.99
N ALA A 83 9.89 0.35 -11.40
CA ALA A 83 10.27 -0.85 -12.14
C ALA A 83 9.11 -1.41 -12.97
N LEU A 84 7.92 -1.49 -12.37
CA LEU A 84 6.70 -1.90 -13.06
C LEU A 84 6.33 -0.92 -14.17
N ARG A 85 6.44 0.40 -13.93
CA ARG A 85 6.16 1.43 -14.95
C ARG A 85 7.05 1.25 -16.18
N LEU A 86 8.36 1.06 -15.98
CA LEU A 86 9.30 0.78 -17.07
C LEU A 86 8.94 -0.52 -17.81
N ARG A 87 8.59 -1.59 -17.09
CA ARG A 87 8.16 -2.86 -17.68
C ARG A 87 6.88 -2.72 -18.51
N MET A 88 5.93 -1.89 -18.07
CA MET A 88 4.66 -1.68 -18.76
C MET A 88 4.79 -0.89 -20.07
N LEU A 89 5.90 -0.16 -20.29
CA LEU A 89 6.16 0.53 -21.56
C LEU A 89 6.22 -0.42 -22.77
N SER A 90 6.58 -1.69 -22.56
CA SER A 90 6.63 -2.71 -23.61
C SER A 90 5.45 -3.69 -23.60
N CYS A 91 4.42 -3.41 -22.77
CA CYS A 91 3.21 -4.21 -22.69
C CYS A 91 2.21 -3.79 -23.78
N ALA A 92 1.96 -4.66 -24.75
CA ALA A 92 1.19 -4.32 -25.95
C ALA A 92 -0.28 -3.96 -25.68
N ASN A 93 -0.88 -4.52 -24.63
CA ASN A 93 -2.28 -4.27 -24.25
C ASN A 93 -2.42 -3.47 -22.95
N ALA A 94 -1.42 -2.69 -22.56
CA ALA A 94 -1.49 -1.86 -21.34
C ALA A 94 -2.66 -0.86 -21.38
N GLY A 95 -2.97 -0.30 -22.55
CA GLY A 95 -4.07 0.65 -22.74
C GLY A 95 -5.47 0.03 -22.63
N GLU A 96 -5.59 -1.29 -22.53
CA GLU A 96 -6.87 -2.00 -22.40
C GLU A 96 -7.27 -2.24 -20.93
N LEU A 97 -6.45 -1.80 -19.96
CA LEU A 97 -6.74 -1.92 -18.53
C LEU A 97 -8.05 -1.22 -18.18
N ARG A 98 -8.98 -1.96 -17.56
CA ARG A 98 -10.31 -1.47 -17.19
C ARG A 98 -10.65 -1.82 -15.75
N LEU A 99 -10.95 -0.77 -14.98
CA LEU A 99 -11.38 -0.87 -13.59
C LEU A 99 -12.90 -1.05 -13.48
N ARG A 100 -13.33 -1.54 -12.32
CA ARG A 100 -14.73 -1.63 -11.92
C ARG A 100 -14.96 -0.76 -10.69
N GLY A 101 -15.73 0.31 -10.85
CA GLY A 101 -16.10 1.18 -9.73
C GLY A 101 -14.91 1.89 -9.06
N ALA A 102 -15.18 2.51 -7.92
CA ALA A 102 -14.17 3.24 -7.15
C ALA A 102 -13.15 2.29 -6.51
N GLN A 103 -11.89 2.74 -6.44
CA GLN A 103 -10.77 1.97 -5.91
C GLN A 103 -10.27 2.55 -4.59
N HIS A 104 -9.83 1.67 -3.69
CA HIS A 104 -9.03 2.06 -2.53
C HIS A 104 -7.74 2.74 -2.96
N GLN A 105 -7.35 3.78 -2.21
CA GLN A 105 -6.15 4.58 -2.50
C GLN A 105 -4.87 4.00 -1.88
N THR A 106 -5.02 3.15 -0.87
CA THR A 106 -3.90 2.50 -0.17
C THR A 106 -4.16 1.00 -0.05
N PHE A 107 -3.09 0.23 0.10
CA PHE A 107 -3.18 -1.20 0.33
C PHE A 107 -3.85 -1.53 1.67
N GLU A 108 -3.57 -0.76 2.72
CA GLU A 108 -4.16 -0.98 4.05
C GLU A 108 -5.68 -0.86 4.03
N ALA A 109 -6.21 -0.01 3.15
CA ALA A 109 -7.65 0.15 2.99
C ALA A 109 -8.33 -1.05 2.32
N THR A 110 -7.59 -1.95 1.67
CA THR A 110 -8.14 -3.20 1.13
C THR A 110 -8.26 -4.28 2.20
N LEU A 111 -7.60 -4.14 3.34
CA LEU A 111 -7.68 -5.09 4.45
C LEU A 111 -9.02 -4.93 5.19
N PRO A 112 -9.64 -6.02 5.67
CA PRO A 112 -10.84 -5.93 6.48
C PRO A 112 -10.61 -5.13 7.77
N ARG A 113 -11.64 -4.41 8.21
CA ARG A 113 -11.58 -3.42 9.29
C ARG A 113 -11.06 -3.97 10.62
N GLU A 114 -11.25 -5.25 10.90
CA GLU A 114 -10.75 -5.92 12.10
C GLU A 114 -9.21 -6.08 12.09
N ALA A 115 -8.60 -6.22 10.91
CA ALA A 115 -7.15 -6.30 10.75
C ALA A 115 -6.46 -4.93 10.88
N ALA A 116 -7.16 -3.84 10.54
CA ALA A 116 -6.63 -2.47 10.62
C ALA A 116 -6.46 -1.95 12.08
N HIS A 117 -7.09 -2.61 13.06
CA HIS A 117 -7.01 -2.23 14.48
C HIS A 117 -5.93 -3.00 15.27
N ALA A 118 -5.29 -4.02 14.68
CA ALA A 118 -4.33 -4.88 15.39
C ALA A 118 -2.93 -4.26 15.59
N THR A 119 -2.67 -3.04 15.10
CA THR A 119 -1.35 -2.38 15.20
C THR A 119 -1.24 -1.31 16.29
N THR A 120 -2.14 -1.29 17.27
CA THR A 120 -1.95 -0.46 18.48
C THR A 120 -2.17 -1.26 19.75
N THR A 121 -1.28 -2.22 19.99
CA THR A 121 -0.99 -2.65 21.36
C THR A 121 0.27 -1.91 21.81
N PRO A 122 0.20 -0.93 22.73
CA PRO A 122 1.38 -0.55 23.48
C PRO A 122 1.71 -1.74 24.36
N SER A 123 2.79 -2.46 24.02
CA SER A 123 3.46 -3.32 24.98
C SER A 123 3.85 -2.44 26.16
N GLY A 124 3.28 -2.71 27.33
CA GLY A 124 3.50 -1.94 28.53
C GLY A 124 5.00 -1.83 28.84
N ASN A 125 5.52 -0.62 28.76
CA ASN A 125 6.71 -0.21 29.47
C ASN A 125 6.35 1.00 30.32
N GLY A 126 6.54 0.85 31.64
CA GLY A 126 6.30 1.91 32.60
C GLY A 126 7.15 3.13 32.26
N TYR A 127 6.49 4.24 32.01
CA TYR A 127 7.08 5.57 32.07
C TYR A 127 6.32 6.37 33.11
N THR A 128 6.98 6.65 34.22
CA THR A 128 6.54 7.64 35.20
C THR A 128 6.35 8.98 34.48
N GLU A 129 5.19 9.58 34.65
CA GLU A 129 4.84 10.88 34.07
C GLU A 129 5.87 11.94 34.43
N MET A 130 6.47 12.60 33.43
CA MET A 130 7.22 13.82 33.67
C MET A 130 6.24 14.97 33.93
N PRO A 131 6.45 15.81 34.96
CA PRO A 131 5.57 16.94 35.23
C PRO A 131 5.61 17.96 34.08
N PRO A 132 4.52 18.72 33.89
CA PRO A 132 4.40 19.68 32.79
C PRO A 132 5.50 20.74 32.82
N TRP A 133 5.97 21.09 31.63
CA TRP A 133 6.99 22.11 31.40
C TRP A 133 6.56 23.45 32.03
N GLN A 134 7.39 23.97 32.92
CA GLN A 134 7.26 25.33 33.46
C GLN A 134 8.26 26.25 32.73
N PRO A 135 7.83 27.40 32.19
CA PRO A 135 8.74 28.37 31.61
C PRO A 135 9.70 28.90 32.68
N ARG A 136 11.01 28.94 32.36
CA ARG A 136 11.99 29.63 33.20
C ARG A 136 11.61 31.11 33.28
N ARG A 137 11.51 31.65 34.50
CA ARG A 137 11.41 33.10 34.70
C ARG A 137 12.62 33.76 34.04
N ARG A 138 12.34 34.76 33.21
CA ARG A 138 13.33 35.70 32.70
C ARG A 138 13.95 36.41 33.91
N ASN A 139 15.26 36.32 34.06
CA ASN A 139 15.97 37.16 35.01
C ASN A 139 15.87 38.59 34.48
N GLU A 140 15.14 39.45 35.18
CA GLU A 140 15.19 40.90 34.93
C GLU A 140 16.48 41.43 35.54
N GLU A 141 17.34 41.95 34.66
CA GLU A 141 18.51 42.75 34.95
C GLU A 141 18.13 43.96 35.81
N THR A 142 18.96 44.28 36.79
CA THR A 142 19.19 45.68 37.16
C THR A 142 20.69 45.89 37.33
N ALA A 143 21.29 46.45 36.28
CA ALA A 143 22.54 47.18 36.35
C ALA A 143 22.35 48.45 37.20
N LEU A 144 23.43 48.85 37.86
CA LEU A 144 23.59 50.07 38.63
C LEU A 144 23.28 51.33 37.80
N ASP A 145 22.66 52.32 38.45
CA ASP A 145 22.85 53.74 38.15
C ASP A 145 22.69 54.57 39.45
N GLN A 146 23.84 55.01 39.99
CA GLN A 146 24.14 56.29 40.67
C GLN A 146 25.42 56.17 41.51
#